data_AF-A0A1Y6ISG2-F1
#
_entry.id   AF-A0A1Y6ISG2-F1
#
_cell.length_a   1.000
_cell.length_b   1.000
_cell.length_c   1.000
_cell.angle_alpha   90.00
_cell.angle_beta   90.00
_cell.angle_gamma   90.00
#
_symmetry.space_group_name_H-M   'P 1'
#
loop_
_entity.id
_entity.type
_entity.pdbx_description
1 polymer ?
#
loop_
_entity_poly.entity_id
_entity_poly.type
_entity_poly.pdbx_seq_one_letter_code
_entity_poly.pdbx_strand_id
1 'polypeptide(L)'
;MIATKFFDYLMERENFDTKSIFGDVGLFCQDAMFALVCANHIYIRGGGVLDEKLVSLNCSKYVFVKKQSISKVNYYDITELFRSGYPYLGDIISRAKALAICQKRQKYSLSNRRLRDLPNLHLTIERMLKKSGIPDVAAFFKLGATRAFLKVRQLYGATADVKLLWKFVGAIEEVHWKLIPEKRKQQVLNECCSLAEEEEG
;
A
#
# COMPACT_ATOMS: atom_id res chain seq x y z
N MET A 1 -8.84 9.50 32.32
CA MET A 1 -9.63 8.92 31.22
C MET A 1 -8.99 7.60 30.79
N ILE A 2 -9.75 6.66 30.23
CA ILE A 2 -9.21 5.32 29.84
C ILE A 2 -8.11 5.43 28.79
N ALA A 3 -8.25 6.37 27.85
CA ALA A 3 -7.24 6.68 26.85
C ALA A 3 -5.88 7.00 27.50
N THR A 4 -5.82 7.91 28.48
CA THR A 4 -4.58 8.28 29.19
C THR A 4 -3.90 7.07 29.82
N LYS A 5 -4.66 6.24 30.56
CA LYS A 5 -4.12 5.02 31.19
C LYS A 5 -3.58 4.04 30.16
N PHE A 6 -4.22 3.95 28.99
CA PHE A 6 -3.76 3.09 27.91
C PHE A 6 -2.48 3.61 27.25
N PHE A 7 -2.36 4.94 27.07
CA PHE A 7 -1.11 5.55 26.61
C PHE A 7 0.03 5.27 27.58
N ASP A 8 -0.18 5.47 28.88
CA ASP A 8 0.83 5.19 29.92
C ASP A 8 1.25 3.71 29.88
N TYR A 9 0.28 2.80 29.79
CA TYR A 9 0.53 1.36 29.65
C TYR A 9 1.38 1.02 28.42
N LEU A 10 1.15 1.69 27.28
CA LEU A 10 1.90 1.45 26.05
C LEU A 10 3.29 2.08 26.06
N MET A 11 3.47 3.27 26.62
CA MET A 11 4.77 3.95 26.64
C MET A 11 5.87 3.13 27.35
N GLU A 12 5.49 2.30 28.32
CA GLU A 12 6.41 1.40 29.02
C GLU A 12 6.82 0.15 28.20
N ARG A 13 6.07 -0.20 27.15
CA ARG A 13 6.14 -1.51 26.49
C ARG A 13 6.41 -1.44 25.00
N GLU A 14 6.04 -0.34 24.36
CA GLU A 14 5.97 -0.23 22.91
C GLU A 14 6.48 1.13 22.42
N ASN A 15 7.30 1.12 21.38
CA ASN A 15 7.59 2.35 20.63
C ASN A 15 6.50 2.61 19.57
N PHE A 16 5.91 3.81 19.56
CA PHE A 16 4.85 4.19 18.62
C PHE A 16 4.80 5.70 18.36
N ASP A 17 4.25 6.06 17.20
CA ASP A 17 3.90 7.42 16.81
C ASP A 17 2.38 7.61 16.92
N THR A 18 1.93 8.85 17.14
CA THR A 18 0.50 9.20 17.15
C THR A 18 0.15 10.10 15.98
N LYS A 19 -1.03 9.90 15.38
CA LYS A 19 -1.60 10.80 14.36
C LYS A 19 -3.09 10.96 14.58
N SER A 20 -3.64 12.14 14.29
CA SER A 20 -5.09 12.34 14.32
C SER A 20 -5.75 11.60 13.16
N ILE A 21 -6.76 10.77 13.46
CA ILE A 21 -7.52 9.98 12.49
C ILE A 21 -9.00 10.22 12.74
N PHE A 22 -9.62 11.03 11.87
CA PHE A 22 -11.04 11.38 11.95
C PHE A 22 -11.49 11.99 13.30
N GLY A 23 -10.59 12.69 13.99
CA GLY A 23 -10.86 13.29 15.31
C GLY A 23 -10.43 12.43 16.50
N ASP A 24 -10.08 11.16 16.27
CA ASP A 24 -9.51 10.25 17.27
C ASP A 24 -7.98 10.14 17.12
N VAL A 25 -7.34 9.35 17.99
CA VAL A 25 -5.89 9.15 17.99
C VAL A 25 -5.53 7.77 17.45
N GLY A 26 -4.92 7.72 16.27
CA GLY A 26 -4.34 6.49 15.73
C GLY A 26 -2.91 6.28 16.24
N LEU A 27 -2.57 5.04 16.58
CA LEU A 27 -1.22 4.63 17.00
C LEU A 27 -0.52 3.87 15.87
N PHE A 28 0.72 4.27 15.60
CA PHE A 28 1.51 3.82 14.45
C PHE A 28 2.86 3.27 14.88
N CYS A 29 3.39 2.32 14.13
CA CYS A 29 4.80 1.96 14.20
C CYS A 29 5.31 1.70 12.79
N GLN A 30 6.44 2.30 12.41
CA GLN A 30 6.94 2.26 11.02
C GLN A 30 5.84 2.68 10.03
N ASP A 31 5.12 3.75 10.39
CA ASP A 31 3.93 4.25 9.70
C ASP A 31 2.80 3.23 9.48
N ALA A 32 2.80 2.08 10.16
CA ALA A 32 1.71 1.11 10.14
C ALA A 32 0.79 1.32 11.36
N MET A 33 -0.47 1.69 11.11
CA MET A 33 -1.45 1.88 12.17
C MET A 33 -1.81 0.52 12.79
N PHE A 34 -1.62 0.38 14.10
CA PHE A 34 -1.92 -0.85 14.84
C PHE A 34 -3.02 -0.68 15.90
N ALA A 35 -3.31 0.55 16.33
CA ALA A 35 -4.42 0.83 17.24
C ALA A 35 -5.14 2.13 16.90
N LEU A 36 -6.37 2.27 17.37
CA LEU A 36 -7.18 3.48 17.33
C LEU A 36 -7.75 3.71 18.72
N VAL A 37 -7.51 4.88 19.29
CA VAL A 37 -7.94 5.26 20.63
C VAL A 37 -8.91 6.42 20.52
N CYS A 38 -10.15 6.16 20.95
CA CYS A 38 -11.21 7.14 21.12
C CYS A 38 -11.33 7.49 22.62
N ALA A 39 -12.13 8.49 22.98
CA ALA A 39 -12.29 8.94 24.37
C ALA A 39 -12.59 7.79 25.37
N ASN A 40 -13.46 6.85 24.98
CA ASN A 40 -13.92 5.74 25.83
C ASN A 40 -13.62 4.35 25.28
N HIS A 41 -13.04 4.24 24.09
CA HIS A 41 -12.83 2.97 23.42
C HIS A 41 -11.40 2.82 22.93
N ILE A 42 -10.87 1.60 23.08
CA ILE A 42 -9.56 1.21 22.58
C ILE A 42 -9.77 0.12 21.56
N TYR A 43 -9.33 0.37 20.33
CA TYR A 43 -9.39 -0.61 19.26
C TYR A 43 -8.01 -1.06 18.84
N ILE A 44 -7.83 -2.37 18.69
CA ILE A 44 -6.60 -2.96 18.16
C ILE A 44 -6.83 -3.51 16.75
N ARG A 45 -5.85 -3.36 15.87
CA ARG A 45 -5.91 -3.90 14.52
C ARG A 45 -5.83 -5.43 14.55
N GLY A 46 -6.79 -6.10 13.94
CA GLY A 46 -6.74 -7.55 13.75
C GLY A 46 -6.01 -7.97 12.46
N GLY A 47 -5.99 -9.27 12.22
CA GLY A 47 -5.50 -9.86 10.97
C GLY A 47 -5.09 -11.32 11.14
N GLY A 48 -5.48 -12.16 10.18
CA GLY A 48 -5.13 -13.59 10.18
C GLY A 48 -5.59 -14.27 11.46
N VAL A 49 -4.70 -15.04 12.10
CA VAL A 49 -5.00 -15.76 13.35
C VAL A 49 -5.40 -14.86 14.52
N LEU A 50 -5.06 -13.57 14.49
CA LEU A 50 -5.47 -12.64 15.56
C LEU A 50 -6.96 -12.31 15.48
N ASP A 51 -7.58 -12.39 14.30
CA ASP A 51 -9.01 -12.15 14.14
C ASP A 51 -9.82 -13.19 14.94
N GLU A 52 -9.49 -14.47 14.79
CA GLU A 52 -10.16 -15.57 15.51
C GLU A 52 -10.00 -15.43 17.03
N LYS A 53 -8.79 -15.11 17.50
CA LYS A 53 -8.52 -14.89 18.93
C LYS A 53 -9.36 -13.73 19.48
N LEU A 54 -9.42 -12.60 18.77
CA LEU A 54 -10.19 -11.43 19.21
C LEU A 54 -11.69 -11.73 19.24
N VAL A 55 -12.20 -12.48 18.25
CA VAL A 55 -13.60 -12.92 18.23
C VAL A 55 -13.90 -13.87 19.41
N SER A 56 -13.00 -14.81 19.73
CA SER A 56 -13.16 -15.71 20.88
C SER A 56 -13.12 -15.01 22.24
N LEU A 57 -12.53 -13.82 22.30
CA LEU A 57 -12.49 -12.95 23.48
C LEU A 57 -13.65 -11.95 23.51
N ASN A 58 -14.67 -12.15 22.66
CA ASN A 58 -15.85 -11.29 22.51
C ASN A 58 -15.52 -9.84 22.11
N CYS A 59 -14.35 -9.59 21.51
CA CYS A 59 -14.02 -8.27 20.98
C CYS A 59 -14.81 -8.00 19.70
N SER A 60 -15.57 -6.91 19.68
CA SER A 60 -16.39 -6.54 18.52
C SER A 60 -15.63 -5.68 17.52
N LYS A 61 -15.87 -5.88 16.21
CA LYS A 61 -15.24 -5.05 15.16
C LYS A 61 -15.74 -3.60 15.22
N TYR A 62 -14.84 -2.68 14.96
CA TYR A 62 -15.14 -1.27 14.75
C TYR A 62 -15.94 -1.10 13.45
N VAL A 63 -17.09 -0.45 13.58
CA VAL A 63 -18.00 -0.17 12.48
C VAL A 63 -17.99 1.33 12.22
N PHE A 64 -17.39 1.73 11.10
CA PHE A 64 -17.41 3.13 10.68
C PHE A 64 -18.64 3.40 9.82
N VAL A 65 -19.57 4.21 10.32
CA VAL A 65 -20.78 4.60 9.59
C VAL A 65 -20.55 5.95 8.92
N LYS A 66 -20.49 5.96 7.57
CA LYS A 66 -20.54 7.19 6.77
C LYS A 66 -22.00 7.47 6.38
N LYS A 67 -22.31 8.73 6.05
CA LYS A 67 -23.65 9.21 5.65
C LYS A 67 -24.40 8.33 4.62
N GLN A 68 -23.70 7.54 3.79
CA GLN A 68 -24.28 6.68 2.76
C GLN A 68 -23.71 5.25 2.73
N SER A 69 -22.81 4.87 3.65
CA SER A 69 -22.16 3.54 3.61
C SER A 69 -21.60 3.10 4.95
N ILE A 70 -21.73 1.82 5.29
CA ILE A 70 -21.08 1.22 6.45
C ILE A 70 -19.77 0.56 6.00
N SER A 71 -18.64 0.94 6.61
CA SER A 71 -17.33 0.31 6.38
C SER A 71 -16.91 -0.45 7.64
N LYS A 72 -16.87 -1.78 7.56
CA LYS A 72 -16.26 -2.62 8.61
C LYS A 72 -14.75 -2.51 8.48
N VAL A 73 -14.11 -1.98 9.51
CA VAL A 73 -12.66 -1.82 9.56
C VAL A 73 -12.09 -2.94 10.42
N ASN A 74 -10.90 -3.47 10.11
CA ASN A 74 -10.33 -4.60 10.85
C ASN A 74 -9.67 -4.18 12.17
N TYR A 75 -10.46 -3.50 13.00
CA TYR A 75 -10.12 -3.02 14.33
C TYR A 75 -11.13 -3.62 15.31
N TYR A 76 -10.70 -4.07 16.48
CA TYR A 76 -11.54 -4.75 17.46
C TYR A 76 -11.46 -4.04 18.80
N ASP A 77 -12.62 -3.89 19.45
CA ASP A 77 -12.72 -3.24 20.75
C ASP A 77 -12.11 -4.14 21.85
N ILE A 78 -11.01 -3.68 22.44
CA ILE A 78 -10.30 -4.35 23.53
C ILE A 78 -10.47 -3.61 24.87
N THR A 79 -11.40 -2.65 24.94
CA THR A 79 -11.62 -1.80 26.10
C THR A 79 -11.84 -2.61 27.37
N GLU A 80 -12.64 -3.66 27.30
CA GLU A 80 -12.94 -4.49 28.46
C GLU A 80 -11.77 -5.40 28.85
N LEU A 81 -10.99 -5.89 27.88
CA LEU A 81 -9.76 -6.62 28.15
C LEU A 81 -8.73 -5.73 28.88
N PHE A 82 -8.67 -4.45 28.52
CA PHE A 82 -7.81 -3.49 29.21
C PHE A 82 -8.31 -3.19 30.62
N ARG A 83 -9.62 -2.95 30.81
CA ARG A 83 -10.21 -2.67 32.13
C ARG A 83 -10.07 -3.83 33.11
N SER A 84 -10.28 -5.06 32.63
CA SER A 84 -10.17 -6.28 33.44
C SER A 84 -8.73 -6.70 33.74
N GLY A 85 -7.73 -6.05 33.14
CA GLY A 85 -6.32 -6.40 33.31
C GLY A 85 -5.98 -7.76 32.70
N TYR A 86 -6.55 -8.08 31.53
CA TYR A 86 -6.37 -9.36 30.87
C TYR A 86 -4.86 -9.72 30.74
N PRO A 87 -4.41 -10.88 31.28
CA PRO A 87 -2.98 -11.17 31.39
C PRO A 87 -2.21 -11.18 30.06
N TYR A 88 -2.86 -11.57 28.96
CA TYR A 88 -2.24 -11.67 27.63
C TYR A 88 -2.50 -10.46 26.74
N LEU A 89 -2.87 -9.31 27.33
CA LEU A 89 -3.14 -8.09 26.56
C LEU A 89 -1.89 -7.58 25.83
N GLY A 90 -0.72 -7.63 26.48
CA GLY A 90 0.55 -7.25 25.88
C GLY A 90 0.82 -8.04 24.61
N ASP A 91 0.68 -9.37 24.67
CA ASP A 91 0.86 -10.25 23.52
C ASP A 91 -0.08 -9.92 22.36
N ILE A 92 -1.34 -9.56 22.66
CA ILE A 92 -2.31 -9.16 21.64
C ILE A 92 -1.84 -7.88 20.93
N ILE A 93 -1.40 -6.88 21.70
CA ILE A 93 -0.94 -5.60 21.18
C ILE A 93 0.32 -5.77 20.35
N SER A 94 1.32 -6.48 20.86
CA SER A 94 2.58 -6.70 20.13
C SER A 94 2.35 -7.51 18.84
N ARG A 95 1.44 -8.50 18.86
CA ARG A 95 1.05 -9.24 17.64
C ARG A 95 0.32 -8.35 16.64
N ALA A 96 -0.62 -7.52 17.09
CA ALA A 96 -1.32 -6.58 16.22
C ALA A 96 -0.35 -5.60 15.55
N LYS A 97 0.62 -5.08 16.32
CA LYS A 97 1.70 -4.23 15.82
C LYS A 97 2.56 -4.94 14.77
N ALA A 98 3.04 -6.14 15.07
CA ALA A 98 3.84 -6.93 14.13
C ALA A 98 3.07 -7.25 12.84
N LEU A 99 1.80 -7.62 12.94
CA LEU A 99 0.92 -7.87 11.80
C LEU A 99 0.70 -6.61 10.97
N ALA A 100 0.46 -5.46 11.61
CA ALA A 100 0.29 -4.19 10.92
C ALA A 100 1.54 -3.81 10.10
N ILE A 101 2.72 -3.97 10.69
CA ILE A 101 4.01 -3.73 10.01
C ILE A 101 4.19 -4.72 8.85
N CYS A 102 3.97 -6.01 9.07
CA CYS A 102 4.11 -7.05 8.05
C CYS A 102 3.16 -6.82 6.86
N GLN A 103 1.88 -6.58 7.13
CA GLN A 103 0.88 -6.26 6.11
C GLN A 103 1.25 -4.98 5.34
N LYS A 104 1.76 -3.97 6.04
CA LYS A 104 2.23 -2.76 5.37
C LYS A 104 3.42 -3.09 4.46
N ARG A 105 4.46 -3.76 4.96
CA ARG A 105 5.62 -4.16 4.15
C ARG A 105 5.20 -4.98 2.93
N GLN A 106 4.29 -5.94 3.08
CA GLN A 106 3.75 -6.70 1.95
C GLN A 106 3.03 -5.81 0.95
N LYS A 107 2.17 -4.88 1.40
CA LYS A 107 1.49 -3.93 0.52
C LYS A 107 2.45 -3.01 -0.24
N TYR A 108 3.57 -2.64 0.38
CA TYR A 108 4.59 -1.78 -0.24
C TYR A 108 5.69 -2.57 -0.98
N SER A 109 5.72 -3.89 -0.85
CA SER A 109 6.63 -4.77 -1.59
C SER A 109 6.30 -4.71 -3.08
N LEU A 110 7.33 -4.84 -3.92
CA LEU A 110 7.21 -4.72 -5.38
C LEU A 110 6.18 -5.69 -5.99
N SER A 111 5.95 -6.85 -5.35
CA SER A 111 4.95 -7.83 -5.78
C SER A 111 3.50 -7.40 -5.54
N ASN A 112 3.25 -6.40 -4.69
CA ASN A 112 1.90 -5.92 -4.35
C ASN A 112 1.67 -4.44 -4.74
N ARG A 113 2.71 -3.75 -5.21
CA ARG A 113 2.54 -2.44 -5.87
C ARG A 113 1.73 -2.65 -7.13
N ARG A 114 0.70 -1.82 -7.34
CA ARG A 114 -0.01 -1.79 -8.62
C ARG A 114 0.79 -0.96 -9.60
N LEU A 115 0.60 -1.21 -10.90
CA LEU A 115 1.24 -0.40 -11.94
C LEU A 115 0.94 1.09 -11.74
N ARG A 116 -0.31 1.44 -11.39
CA ARG A 116 -0.70 2.84 -11.12
C ARG A 116 -0.01 3.48 -9.90
N ASP A 117 0.63 2.69 -9.03
CA ASP A 117 1.33 3.19 -7.85
C ASP A 117 2.80 3.54 -8.18
N LEU A 118 3.29 3.22 -9.39
CA LEU A 118 4.61 3.61 -9.88
C LEU A 118 4.62 5.08 -10.35
N PRO A 119 5.77 5.78 -10.27
CA PRO A 119 5.90 7.13 -10.79
C PRO A 119 5.43 7.23 -12.24
N ASN A 120 4.76 8.33 -12.58
CA ASN A 120 4.26 8.62 -13.93
C ASN A 120 3.16 7.69 -14.47
N LEU A 121 2.86 6.58 -13.78
CA LEU A 121 1.79 5.66 -14.15
C LEU A 121 0.50 6.02 -13.41
N HIS A 122 -0.63 5.92 -14.09
CA HIS A 122 -1.95 6.16 -13.52
C HIS A 122 -2.93 5.11 -14.06
N LEU A 123 -4.18 5.13 -13.59
CA LEU A 123 -5.16 4.09 -13.92
C LEU A 123 -5.31 3.83 -15.43
N THR A 124 -5.29 4.87 -16.27
CA THR A 124 -5.37 4.73 -17.73
C THR A 124 -4.18 3.95 -18.28
N ILE A 125 -2.98 4.29 -17.85
CA ILE A 125 -1.75 3.59 -18.26
C ILE A 125 -1.72 2.15 -17.75
N GLU A 126 -2.14 1.91 -16.51
CA GLU A 126 -2.28 0.54 -15.98
C GLU A 126 -3.23 -0.30 -16.84
N ARG A 127 -4.37 0.26 -17.27
CA ARG A 127 -5.30 -0.43 -18.17
C ARG A 127 -4.67 -0.74 -19.52
N MET A 128 -3.87 0.19 -20.07
CA MET A 128 -3.16 -0.02 -21.34
C MET A 128 -2.13 -1.15 -21.22
N LEU A 129 -1.30 -1.12 -20.17
CA LEU A 129 -0.30 -2.16 -19.89
C LEU A 129 -0.96 -3.53 -19.72
N LYS A 130 -2.03 -3.63 -18.92
CA LYS A 130 -2.76 -4.89 -18.71
C LYS A 130 -3.37 -5.43 -20.00
N LYS A 131 -4.01 -4.57 -20.80
CA LYS A 131 -4.56 -4.96 -22.11
C LYS A 131 -3.48 -5.39 -23.10
N SER A 132 -2.26 -4.87 -22.96
CA SER A 132 -1.09 -5.22 -23.78
C SER A 132 -0.32 -6.44 -23.22
N GLY A 133 -0.92 -7.21 -22.30
CA GLY A 133 -0.31 -8.42 -21.75
C GLY A 133 0.72 -8.19 -20.64
N ILE A 134 0.71 -7.02 -19.99
CA ILE A 134 1.62 -6.67 -18.87
C ILE A 134 0.77 -6.53 -17.60
N PRO A 135 0.54 -7.62 -16.85
CA PRO A 135 -0.48 -7.67 -15.79
C PRO A 135 -0.10 -6.92 -14.51
N ASP A 136 1.19 -6.84 -14.20
CA ASP A 136 1.70 -6.37 -12.92
C ASP A 136 3.07 -5.69 -13.02
N VAL A 137 3.54 -5.17 -11.89
CA VAL A 137 4.82 -4.47 -11.76
C VAL A 137 6.00 -5.38 -12.08
N ALA A 138 5.98 -6.65 -11.66
CA ALA A 138 7.09 -7.57 -11.91
C ALA A 138 7.25 -7.83 -13.42
N ALA A 139 6.15 -8.07 -14.14
CA ALA A 139 6.15 -8.22 -15.58
C ALA A 139 6.63 -6.95 -16.29
N PHE A 140 6.20 -5.77 -15.82
CA PHE A 140 6.61 -4.48 -16.38
C PHE A 140 8.12 -4.24 -16.23
N PHE A 141 8.68 -4.45 -15.03
CA PHE A 141 10.12 -4.30 -14.78
C PHE A 141 10.95 -5.34 -15.55
N LYS A 142 10.50 -6.59 -15.61
CA LYS A 142 11.18 -7.66 -16.37
C LYS A 142 11.23 -7.35 -17.86
N LEU A 143 10.15 -6.77 -18.41
CA LEU A 143 10.05 -6.44 -19.83
C LEU A 143 10.89 -5.20 -20.18
N GLY A 144 10.93 -4.21 -19.28
CA GLY A 144 11.61 -2.94 -19.49
C GLY A 144 10.73 -1.93 -20.25
N ALA A 145 11.11 -0.65 -20.16
CA ALA A 145 10.31 0.46 -20.69
C ALA A 145 10.08 0.38 -22.20
N THR A 146 11.14 0.04 -22.95
CA THR A 146 11.14 0.02 -24.41
C THR A 146 10.21 -1.06 -24.97
N ARG A 147 10.38 -2.31 -24.52
CA ARG A 147 9.50 -3.43 -24.94
C ARG A 147 8.07 -3.27 -24.42
N ALA A 148 7.88 -2.72 -23.22
CA ALA A 148 6.54 -2.38 -22.73
C ALA A 148 5.85 -1.35 -23.62
N PHE A 149 6.59 -0.34 -24.08
CA PHE A 149 6.08 0.66 -25.01
C PHE A 149 5.74 0.06 -26.37
N LEU A 150 6.60 -0.78 -26.94
CA LEU A 150 6.32 -1.47 -28.22
C LEU A 150 5.05 -2.31 -28.15
N LYS A 151 4.86 -3.12 -27.09
CA LYS A 151 3.62 -3.89 -26.90
C LYS A 151 2.37 -3.02 -26.81
N VAL A 152 2.47 -1.89 -26.11
CA VAL A 152 1.36 -0.93 -26.03
C VAL A 152 1.11 -0.27 -27.38
N ARG A 153 2.16 0.10 -28.12
CA ARG A 153 2.05 0.70 -29.46
C ARG A 153 1.45 -0.27 -30.47
N GLN A 154 1.75 -1.56 -30.38
CA GLN A 154 1.17 -2.60 -31.23
C GLN A 154 -0.36 -2.67 -31.10
N LEU A 155 -0.89 -2.55 -29.87
CA LEU A 155 -2.33 -2.64 -29.62
C LEU A 155 -3.08 -1.32 -29.83
N TYR A 156 -2.45 -0.19 -29.52
CA TYR A 156 -3.08 1.13 -29.49
C TYR A 156 -2.68 2.06 -30.64
N GLY A 157 -1.73 1.64 -31.47
CA GLY A 157 -1.23 2.40 -32.61
C GLY A 157 -0.67 3.78 -32.24
N ALA A 158 -0.92 4.76 -33.12
CA ALA A 158 -0.43 6.14 -32.98
C ALA A 158 -0.95 6.90 -31.74
N THR A 159 -1.92 6.35 -30.99
CA THR A 159 -2.36 6.94 -29.72
C THR A 159 -1.33 6.77 -28.59
N ALA A 160 -0.37 5.85 -28.74
CA ALA A 160 0.77 5.69 -27.85
C ALA A 160 1.88 6.70 -28.20
N ASP A 161 1.71 7.94 -27.72
CA ASP A 161 2.69 9.02 -27.86
C ASP A 161 4.06 8.64 -27.23
N VAL A 162 5.17 9.14 -27.78
CA VAL A 162 6.53 8.97 -27.25
C VAL A 162 6.66 9.43 -25.79
N LYS A 163 5.80 10.35 -25.34
CA LYS A 163 5.71 10.71 -23.92
C LYS A 163 5.40 9.51 -23.02
N LEU A 164 4.69 8.50 -23.52
CA LEU A 164 4.42 7.28 -22.77
C LEU A 164 5.70 6.47 -22.53
N LEU A 165 6.61 6.41 -23.50
CA LEU A 165 7.92 5.80 -23.34
C LEU A 165 8.70 6.50 -22.20
N TRP A 166 8.68 7.83 -22.15
CA TRP A 166 9.32 8.58 -21.05
C TRP A 166 8.69 8.31 -19.70
N LYS A 167 7.36 8.16 -19.64
CA LYS A 167 6.67 7.77 -18.40
C LYS A 167 7.10 6.38 -17.95
N PHE A 168 7.31 5.44 -18.88
CA PHE A 168 7.78 4.09 -18.54
C PHE A 168 9.23 4.08 -18.05
N VAL A 169 10.12 4.83 -18.72
CA VAL A 169 11.52 4.99 -18.27
C VAL A 169 11.54 5.59 -16.87
N GLY A 170 10.82 6.68 -16.64
CA GLY A 170 10.76 7.31 -15.33
C GLY A 170 10.10 6.44 -14.25
N ALA A 171 9.17 5.56 -14.62
CA ALA A 171 8.59 4.59 -13.70
C ALA A 171 9.61 3.54 -13.24
N ILE A 172 10.49 3.10 -14.13
CA ILE A 172 11.55 2.12 -13.82
C ILE A 172 12.72 2.78 -13.08
N GLU A 173 13.12 3.98 -13.49
CA GLU A 173 14.24 4.73 -12.90
C GLU A 173 13.84 5.51 -11.62
N GLU A 174 12.58 5.38 -11.17
CA GLU A 174 11.97 6.09 -10.03
C GLU A 174 12.11 7.63 -10.09
N VAL A 175 12.03 8.21 -11.29
CA VAL A 175 12.18 9.65 -11.55
C VAL A 175 10.96 10.20 -12.31
N HIS A 176 10.56 11.44 -12.03
CA HIS A 176 9.49 12.09 -12.80
C HIS A 176 9.95 12.27 -14.27
N TRP A 177 9.14 11.83 -15.23
CA TRP A 177 9.54 11.70 -16.65
C TRP A 177 10.12 12.97 -17.31
N LYS A 178 9.74 14.16 -16.82
CA LYS A 178 10.30 15.45 -17.30
C LYS A 178 11.74 15.70 -16.90
N LEU A 179 12.25 15.00 -15.88
CA LEU A 179 13.61 15.14 -15.36
C LEU A 179 14.61 14.18 -16.03
N ILE A 180 14.14 13.32 -16.95
CA ILE A 180 15.00 12.41 -17.70
C ILE A 180 15.91 13.24 -18.64
N PRO A 181 17.24 13.12 -18.56
CA PRO A 181 18.17 13.85 -19.42
C PRO A 181 17.96 13.53 -20.90
N GLU A 182 18.16 14.51 -21.77
CA GLU A 182 17.93 14.34 -23.22
C GLU A 182 18.81 13.25 -23.84
N LYS A 183 20.06 13.11 -23.37
CA LYS A 183 20.96 12.02 -23.75
C LYS A 183 20.34 10.65 -23.47
N ARG A 184 19.67 10.48 -22.32
CA ARG A 184 19.01 9.22 -21.95
C ARG A 184 17.81 8.94 -22.84
N LYS A 185 17.04 9.99 -23.18
CA LYS A 185 15.92 9.86 -24.13
C LYS A 185 16.40 9.38 -25.50
N GLN A 186 17.48 9.97 -26.03
CA GLN A 186 18.05 9.54 -27.30
C GLN A 186 18.52 8.08 -27.29
N GLN A 187 19.16 7.63 -26.21
CA GLN A 187 19.56 6.23 -26.04
C GLN A 187 18.34 5.30 -26.10
N VAL A 188 17.30 5.61 -25.32
CA VAL A 188 16.09 4.79 -25.27
C VAL A 188 15.34 4.78 -26.61
N LEU A 189 15.36 5.88 -27.38
CA LEU A 189 14.79 5.90 -28.74
C LEU A 189 15.56 4.97 -29.67
N ASN A 190 16.89 5.01 -29.63
CA ASN A 190 17.72 4.13 -30.45
C ASN A 190 17.46 2.65 -30.10
N GLU A 191 17.40 2.32 -28.80
CA GLU A 191 17.01 0.98 -28.32
C GLU A 191 15.60 0.60 -28.81
N CYS A 192 14.67 1.55 -28.87
CA CYS A 192 13.31 1.31 -29.32
C CYS A 192 13.22 1.05 -30.82
N CYS A 193 14.03 1.74 -31.63
CA CYS A 193 14.10 1.52 -33.06
C CYS A 193 14.72 0.16 -33.37
N SER A 194 15.85 -0.19 -32.75
CA SER A 194 16.50 -1.48 -32.99
C SER A 194 15.61 -2.66 -32.62
N LEU A 195 14.87 -2.57 -31.51
CA LEU A 195 13.93 -3.62 -31.09
C LEU A 195 12.69 -3.72 -31.98
N ALA A 196 12.27 -2.64 -32.63
CA ALA A 196 11.14 -2.69 -33.57
C ALA A 196 11.51 -3.44 -34.86
N GLU A 197 12.76 -3.30 -35.31
CA GLU A 197 13.28 -4.00 -36.49
C GLU A 197 13.42 -5.52 -36.25
N GLU A 198 13.74 -5.93 -35.02
CA GLU A 198 13.83 -7.35 -34.62
C GLU A 198 12.46 -8.06 -34.54
N GLU A 199 11.35 -7.36 -34.32
CA GLU A 199 10.00 -7.95 -34.21
C GLU A 199 9.25 -8.02 -35.56
N GLU A 200 9.74 -7.32 -36.60
CA GLU A 200 9.15 -7.30 -37.95
C GLU A 200 9.83 -8.27 -38.94
N GLY A 201 10.97 -8.87 -38.56
CA GLY A 201 11.69 -9.91 -39.33
C GLY A 201 11.35 -11.34 -38.91
#